data_AF-A0A3M1E0C4-F1
#
_entry.id   AF-A0A3M1E0C4-F1
#
_cell.length_a   1.000
_cell.length_b   1.000
_cell.length_c   1.000
_cell.angle_alpha   90.00
_cell.angle_beta   90.00
_cell.angle_gamma   90.00
#
_symmetry.space_group_name_H-M   'P 1'
#
loop_
_entity.id
_entity.type
_entity.pdbx_description
1 polymer ?
#
loop_
_entity_poly.entity_id
_entity_poly.type
_entity_poly.pdbx_seq_one_letter_code
_entity_poly.pdbx_strand_id
1 'polypeptide(L)'
;MADPVRLEWQVPVSQINAGQTVEIRLRAVAESVPFERVAAVEVVLTWSAGTLRLVDQVDPCTSSPCPAGTFAWSTSGFPDDSAAEGLNTNLDDGDALYRAFASLVLGEQAVVDAGGLWITTFRFEGRAPGIGWVDMRGDAGIAVRTRVIGGDPIMDITGGLGPAGEVLVVDDCLPPDVTAEGSRYLRVEPPPRLAPIAFRIFGDAADPRVSCIARYVQPDGTLALLPFFQTPAQWGTFRIAGRPVVPGAEYDLETVCQDADGSTRTSDPTTVSTWAWGDTNGDGLLAIDDLTRVIDGTEGRFDPGVTVWQLDLMPCRPDGVLDQADLNAVGDALLGVPYPCRSACEPGFDLDDYRRLQSCLTGPAVLPPGGCSGFDFNADLRVDLQDVARFQREFAGL
;
A
#
# COMPACT_ATOMS: atom_id res chain seq x y z
N MET A 1 34.77 -6.53 37.51
CA MET A 1 33.38 -6.55 38.02
C MET A 1 32.48 -6.38 36.81
N ALA A 2 31.29 -6.95 36.80
CA ALA A 2 30.34 -6.65 35.72
C ALA A 2 29.89 -5.20 35.90
N ASP A 3 29.96 -4.40 34.83
CA ASP A 3 29.55 -3.00 34.87
C ASP A 3 28.02 -2.93 35.05
N PRO A 4 27.50 -2.01 35.89
CA PRO A 4 26.15 -2.14 36.42
C PRO A 4 25.02 -1.63 35.52
N VAL A 5 25.29 -0.80 34.51
CA VAL A 5 24.24 -0.11 33.73
C VAL A 5 24.31 -0.42 32.24
N ARG A 6 23.31 -1.14 31.71
CA ARG A 6 23.12 -1.34 30.27
C ARG A 6 22.37 -0.15 29.66
N LEU A 7 22.80 0.28 28.48
CA LEU A 7 22.02 1.18 27.63
C LEU A 7 21.23 0.38 26.60
N GLU A 8 19.98 0.73 26.33
CA GLU A 8 19.13 0.04 25.35
C GLU A 8 18.20 1.00 24.60
N TRP A 9 17.84 0.62 23.38
CA TRP A 9 16.81 1.28 22.59
C TRP A 9 15.43 0.72 22.92
N GLN A 10 14.44 1.61 23.02
CA GLN A 10 13.03 1.24 22.96
C GLN A 10 12.40 1.91 21.73
N VAL A 11 11.93 1.10 20.79
CA VAL A 11 11.29 1.53 19.54
C VAL A 11 9.79 1.18 19.61
N PRO A 12 8.91 2.11 20.03
CA PRO A 12 7.49 1.81 20.21
C PRO A 12 6.75 1.56 18.90
N VAL A 13 7.26 2.11 17.79
CA VAL A 13 6.71 1.99 16.45
C VAL A 13 7.83 1.55 15.51
N SER A 14 7.75 0.34 14.98
CA SER A 14 8.79 -0.23 14.09
C SER A 14 8.52 0.01 12.60
N GLN A 15 7.45 0.72 12.24
CA GLN A 15 7.12 1.03 10.85
C GLN A 15 6.51 2.43 10.71
N ILE A 16 7.02 3.23 9.77
CA ILE A 16 6.53 4.56 9.41
C ILE A 16 6.51 4.73 7.88
N ASN A 17 5.74 5.69 7.35
CA ASN A 17 5.90 6.11 5.94
C ASN A 17 7.04 7.13 5.82
N ALA A 18 7.57 7.35 4.62
CA ALA A 18 8.49 8.48 4.43
C ALA A 18 7.78 9.81 4.76
N GLY A 19 8.53 10.78 5.27
CA GLY A 19 8.06 12.05 5.81
C GLY A 19 7.41 11.96 7.20
N GLN A 20 7.09 10.78 7.72
CA GLN A 20 6.60 10.63 9.09
C GLN A 20 7.74 10.56 10.10
N THR A 21 7.44 10.95 11.34
CA THR A 21 8.39 10.88 12.45
C THR A 21 8.15 9.65 13.33
N VAL A 22 9.21 8.98 13.75
CA VAL A 22 9.24 7.94 14.78
C VAL A 22 9.99 8.43 16.01
N GLU A 23 9.50 8.05 17.19
CA GLU A 23 10.18 8.29 18.46
C GLU A 23 10.98 7.07 18.88
N ILE A 24 12.28 7.21 19.11
CA ILE A 24 13.16 6.15 19.62
C ILE A 24 13.70 6.61 20.96
N ARG A 25 13.46 5.81 22.00
CA ARG A 25 13.81 6.17 23.38
C ARG A 25 15.12 5.51 23.77
N LEU A 26 16.01 6.29 24.38
CA LEU A 26 17.21 5.80 25.04
C LEU A 26 16.90 5.48 26.50
N ARG A 27 17.17 4.25 26.93
CA ARG A 27 16.97 3.80 28.32
C ARG A 27 18.27 3.30 28.91
N ALA A 28 18.46 3.57 30.20
CA ALA A 28 19.47 2.91 31.02
C ALA A 28 18.78 1.91 31.95
N VAL A 29 19.35 0.72 32.15
CA VAL A 29 18.79 -0.34 33.01
C VAL A 29 19.89 -0.89 33.91
N ALA A 30 19.60 -1.02 35.21
CA ALA A 30 20.52 -1.62 36.15
C ALA A 30 20.48 -3.16 36.01
N GLU A 31 21.61 -3.78 35.68
CA GLU A 31 21.68 -5.23 35.42
C GLU A 31 22.24 -6.04 36.59
N SER A 32 23.29 -5.54 37.24
CA SER A 32 24.03 -6.29 38.26
C SER A 32 23.79 -5.79 39.69
N VAL A 33 23.04 -4.70 39.83
CA VAL A 33 22.72 -4.04 41.11
C VAL A 33 21.24 -3.64 41.18
N PRO A 34 20.64 -3.53 42.38
CA PRO A 34 19.24 -3.12 42.52
C PRO A 34 18.97 -1.71 41.99
N PHE A 35 19.94 -0.81 42.15
CA PHE A 35 19.94 0.53 41.60
C PHE A 35 21.37 1.08 41.50
N GLU A 36 21.56 2.09 40.65
CA GLU A 36 22.82 2.82 40.47
C GLU A 36 22.55 4.32 40.31
N ARG A 37 23.49 5.17 40.75
CA ARG A 37 23.40 6.63 40.58
C ARG A 37 24.18 7.06 39.35
N VAL A 38 23.56 7.84 38.48
CA VAL A 38 24.15 8.33 37.23
C VAL A 38 24.35 9.84 37.31
N ALA A 39 25.60 10.27 37.09
CA ALA A 39 26.00 11.66 37.00
C ALA A 39 26.01 12.19 35.56
N ALA A 40 26.35 11.35 34.59
CA ALA A 40 26.34 11.73 33.18
C ALA A 40 26.10 10.53 32.26
N VAL A 41 25.58 10.80 31.07
CA VAL A 41 25.46 9.85 29.97
C VAL A 41 26.03 10.51 28.72
N GLU A 42 26.91 9.80 28.03
CA GLU A 42 27.43 10.18 26.71
C GLU A 42 27.15 9.02 25.75
N VAL A 43 26.55 9.29 24.60
CA VAL A 43 26.19 8.26 23.60
C VAL A 43 26.68 8.69 22.22
N VAL A 44 27.48 7.83 21.61
CA VAL A 44 27.80 7.90 20.19
C VAL A 44 26.67 7.23 19.42
N LEU A 45 25.79 8.07 18.90
CA LEU A 45 24.64 7.69 18.11
C LEU A 45 25.06 7.52 16.65
N THR A 46 24.60 6.46 16.00
CA THR A 46 24.70 6.31 14.55
C THR A 46 23.38 5.81 13.97
N TRP A 47 23.08 6.18 12.73
CA TRP A 47 21.87 5.72 12.05
C TRP A 47 22.03 5.64 10.54
N SER A 48 21.04 5.03 9.88
CA SER A 48 20.94 5.00 8.41
C SER A 48 20.57 6.37 7.83
N ALA A 49 21.52 7.27 7.60
CA ALA A 49 21.25 8.63 7.07
C ALA A 49 20.47 8.69 5.75
N GLY A 50 20.57 7.64 4.92
CA GLY A 50 19.80 7.51 3.69
C GLY A 50 18.30 7.23 3.93
N THR A 51 17.96 6.59 5.05
CA THR A 51 16.61 6.10 5.37
C THR A 51 15.96 6.93 6.48
N LEU A 52 16.73 7.43 7.44
CA LEU A 52 16.27 8.19 8.59
C LEU A 52 17.02 9.51 8.72
N ARG A 53 16.31 10.55 9.18
CA ARG A 53 16.85 11.85 9.55
C ARG A 53 16.61 12.13 11.01
N LEU A 54 17.65 12.46 11.78
CA LEU A 54 17.45 12.97 13.13
C LEU A 54 16.84 14.37 13.08
N VAL A 55 15.63 14.53 13.63
CA VAL A 55 14.87 15.79 13.62
C VAL A 55 15.16 16.61 14.87
N ASP A 56 14.98 16.00 16.05
CA ASP A 56 15.21 16.64 17.34
C ASP A 56 15.50 15.59 18.45
N GLN A 57 15.85 16.11 19.62
CA GLN A 57 15.77 15.37 20.88
C GLN A 57 14.75 16.02 21.81
N VAL A 58 14.04 15.19 22.58
CA VAL A 58 13.05 15.63 23.57
C VAL A 58 13.45 15.12 24.95
N ASP A 59 13.48 16.02 25.93
CA ASP A 59 13.67 15.66 27.33
C ASP A 59 12.38 15.04 27.90
N PRO A 60 12.44 13.83 28.49
CA PRO A 60 11.26 13.17 29.03
C PRO A 60 10.70 13.85 30.30
N CYS A 61 11.50 14.66 31.00
CA CYS A 61 11.01 15.43 32.15
C CYS A 61 10.60 16.85 31.73
N THR A 62 9.33 16.99 31.32
CA THR A 62 8.74 18.29 30.93
C THR A 62 7.94 18.97 32.06
N SER A 63 7.81 18.33 33.23
CA SER A 63 7.05 18.83 34.38
C SER A 63 7.80 18.64 35.70
N SER A 64 7.44 19.43 36.72
CA SER A 64 7.90 19.22 38.09
C SER A 64 6.72 18.81 38.99
N PRO A 65 6.75 17.62 39.64
CA PRO A 65 7.81 16.62 39.57
C PRO A 65 7.87 15.89 38.21
N CYS A 66 9.04 15.31 37.91
CA CYS A 66 9.22 14.49 36.71
C CYS A 66 8.32 13.24 36.76
N PRO A 67 7.84 12.74 35.60
CA PRO A 67 7.21 11.43 35.52
C PRO A 67 8.09 10.31 36.09
N ALA A 68 7.48 9.25 36.63
CA ALA A 68 8.21 8.10 37.15
C ALA A 68 9.12 7.49 36.07
N GLY A 69 10.37 7.15 36.43
CA GLY A 69 11.36 6.61 35.51
C GLY A 69 12.01 7.64 34.58
N THR A 70 11.83 8.94 34.82
CA THR A 70 12.47 10.04 34.07
C THR A 70 13.27 10.93 35.03
N PHE A 71 14.17 11.77 34.50
CA PHE A 71 15.01 12.66 35.28
C PHE A 71 15.18 14.01 34.58
N ALA A 72 15.17 15.10 35.35
CA ALA A 72 15.44 16.45 34.84
C ALA A 72 16.96 16.66 34.72
N TRP A 73 17.49 16.44 33.52
CA TRP A 73 18.91 16.69 33.25
C TRP A 73 19.21 18.18 33.36
N SER A 74 20.35 18.53 33.96
CA SER A 74 20.77 19.94 34.06
C SER A 74 21.13 20.52 32.69
N THR A 75 21.73 19.68 31.84
CA THR A 75 22.05 19.97 30.45
C THR A 75 21.95 18.67 29.64
N SER A 76 21.39 18.76 28.44
CA SER A 76 21.32 17.64 27.48
C SER A 76 21.33 18.14 26.04
N GLY A 77 21.87 17.36 25.10
CA GLY A 77 21.85 17.69 23.67
C GLY A 77 23.07 17.20 22.89
N PHE A 78 23.29 17.82 21.73
CA PHE A 78 24.36 17.50 20.76
C PHE A 78 25.42 18.61 20.76
N PRO A 79 26.40 18.60 21.69
CA PRO A 79 27.46 19.61 21.68
C PRO A 79 28.33 19.47 20.43
N ASP A 80 28.62 20.58 19.75
CA ASP A 80 29.52 20.59 18.58
C ASP A 80 30.89 19.99 18.93
N ASP A 81 31.25 18.88 18.28
CA ASP A 81 32.52 18.15 18.44
C ASP A 81 33.30 18.09 17.11
N SER A 82 32.97 19.01 16.19
CA SER A 82 33.55 19.12 14.85
C SER A 82 35.07 19.16 14.80
N ALA A 83 35.70 19.78 15.81
CA ALA A 83 37.14 19.96 15.86
C ALA A 83 37.91 18.72 16.33
N ALA A 84 37.25 17.78 17.01
CA ALA A 84 37.89 16.59 17.56
C ALA A 84 37.73 15.38 16.63
N GLU A 85 36.48 14.96 16.41
CA GLU A 85 36.16 13.72 15.68
C GLU A 85 35.15 13.94 14.55
N GLY A 86 34.71 15.19 14.31
CA GLY A 86 33.78 15.55 13.23
C GLY A 86 32.29 15.33 13.54
N LEU A 87 31.97 14.83 14.73
CA LEU A 87 30.60 14.57 15.18
C LEU A 87 29.83 15.87 15.42
N ASN A 88 28.51 15.81 15.24
CA ASN A 88 27.58 16.94 15.44
C ASN A 88 27.83 18.17 14.54
N THR A 89 28.66 18.05 13.51
CA THR A 89 28.81 19.10 12.47
C THR A 89 27.54 19.24 11.63
N ASN A 90 26.86 18.11 11.43
CA ASN A 90 25.64 17.95 10.70
C ASN A 90 24.86 16.83 11.40
N LEU A 91 23.53 16.95 11.53
CA LEU A 91 22.69 15.88 12.08
C LEU A 91 21.97 15.10 10.97
N ASP A 92 22.36 15.31 9.72
CA ASP A 92 21.84 14.59 8.54
C ASP A 92 22.81 13.53 7.99
N ASP A 93 24.02 13.41 8.52
CA ASP A 93 25.10 12.57 7.96
C ASP A 93 25.17 11.15 8.56
N GLY A 94 24.44 10.87 9.64
CA GLY A 94 24.30 9.52 10.17
C GLY A 94 25.03 9.27 11.48
N ASP A 95 25.65 10.29 12.07
CA ASP A 95 26.26 10.18 13.39
C ASP A 95 26.08 11.43 14.26
N ALA A 96 26.12 11.23 15.58
CA ALA A 96 26.01 12.30 16.56
C ALA A 96 26.59 11.88 17.91
N LEU A 97 27.10 12.84 18.67
CA LEU A 97 27.43 12.65 20.09
C LEU A 97 26.37 13.32 20.95
N TYR A 98 25.55 12.51 21.62
CA TYR A 98 24.61 13.00 22.63
C TYR A 98 25.27 13.03 24.01
N ARG A 99 25.05 14.09 24.78
CA ARG A 99 25.47 14.18 26.19
C ARG A 99 24.33 14.64 27.07
N ALA A 100 24.25 14.08 28.29
CA ALA A 100 23.34 14.51 29.34
C ALA A 100 24.06 14.51 30.70
N PHE A 101 23.91 15.58 31.48
CA PHE A 101 24.57 15.75 32.77
C PHE A 101 23.55 16.01 33.89
N ALA A 102 23.65 15.25 34.98
CA ALA A 102 22.88 15.50 36.18
C ALA A 102 23.30 16.82 36.84
N SER A 103 22.41 17.38 37.66
CA SER A 103 22.72 18.59 38.42
C SER A 103 23.91 18.36 39.34
N LEU A 104 24.84 19.31 39.39
CA LEU A 104 25.97 19.29 40.34
C LEU A 104 25.54 19.65 41.77
N VAL A 105 24.25 19.96 41.99
CA VAL A 105 23.70 20.18 43.32
C VAL A 105 23.76 18.85 44.09
N LEU A 106 24.53 18.85 45.18
CA LEU A 106 24.73 17.68 46.04
C LEU A 106 23.39 17.02 46.41
N GLY A 107 23.20 15.78 45.95
CA GLY A 107 22.04 14.94 46.27
C GLY A 107 21.08 14.66 45.12
N GLU A 108 21.13 15.42 44.02
CA GLU A 108 20.25 15.23 42.85
C GLU A 108 20.98 14.47 41.73
N GLN A 109 21.00 13.14 41.85
CA GLN A 109 21.53 12.26 40.80
C GLN A 109 20.39 11.44 40.21
N ALA A 110 20.51 11.12 38.93
CA ALA A 110 19.58 10.20 38.28
C ALA A 110 19.77 8.81 38.89
N VAL A 111 18.67 8.11 39.15
CA VAL A 111 18.71 6.74 39.68
C VAL A 111 18.23 5.80 38.58
N VAL A 112 19.06 4.82 38.26
CA VAL A 112 18.72 3.73 37.35
C VAL A 112 18.42 2.50 38.20
N ASP A 113 17.31 1.82 37.95
CA ASP A 113 16.95 0.56 38.58
C ASP A 113 16.59 -0.50 37.52
N ALA A 114 16.02 -1.63 37.94
CA ALA A 114 15.56 -2.68 37.05
C ALA A 114 14.36 -2.27 36.16
N GLY A 115 13.59 -1.26 36.58
CA GLY A 115 12.52 -0.63 35.78
C GLY A 115 13.06 0.33 34.72
N GLY A 116 14.31 0.75 34.85
CA GLY A 116 15.06 1.55 33.90
C GLY A 116 14.75 3.04 33.98
N LEU A 117 15.74 3.84 33.58
CA LEU A 117 15.66 5.29 33.44
C LEU A 117 15.50 5.65 31.97
N TRP A 118 14.44 6.38 31.63
CA TRP A 118 14.29 7.04 30.34
C TRP A 118 15.17 8.29 30.31
N ILE A 119 16.24 8.23 29.50
CA ILE A 119 17.25 9.29 29.40
C ILE A 119 16.75 10.40 28.47
N THR A 120 16.37 10.04 27.24
CA THR A 120 15.91 10.98 26.21
C THR A 120 15.07 10.26 25.14
N THR A 121 14.37 11.04 24.31
CA THR A 121 13.75 10.57 23.08
C THR A 121 14.38 11.26 21.89
N PHE A 122 14.84 10.47 20.92
CA PHE A 122 15.24 10.95 19.62
C PHE A 122 14.06 10.83 18.66
N ARG A 123 13.79 11.90 17.91
CA ARG A 123 12.80 11.86 16.83
C ARG A 123 13.50 11.72 15.50
N PHE A 124 13.13 10.69 14.75
CA PHE A 124 13.64 10.47 13.41
C PHE A 124 12.52 10.62 12.38
N GLU A 125 12.78 11.28 11.27
CA GLU A 125 11.90 11.29 10.11
C GLU A 125 12.36 10.24 9.10
N GLY A 126 11.42 9.46 8.54
CA GLY A 126 11.72 8.56 7.43
C GLY A 126 12.02 9.36 6.15
N ARG A 127 13.24 9.27 5.62
CA ARG A 127 13.64 9.96 4.38
C ARG A 127 13.34 9.17 3.12
N ALA A 128 13.65 7.87 3.15
CA ALA A 128 13.56 7.00 1.99
C ALA A 128 13.07 5.62 2.41
N PRO A 129 12.43 4.86 1.50
CA PRO A 129 11.97 3.51 1.77
C PRO A 129 13.13 2.58 2.10
N GLY A 130 12.94 1.68 3.07
CA GLY A 130 13.91 0.68 3.50
C GLY A 130 13.91 0.45 5.00
N ILE A 131 14.75 -0.46 5.46
CA ILE A 131 15.00 -0.67 6.89
C ILE A 131 16.02 0.38 7.33
N GLY A 132 15.59 1.31 8.18
CA GLY A 132 16.45 2.24 8.88
C GLY A 132 16.84 1.66 10.23
N TRP A 133 18.12 1.78 10.59
CA TRP A 133 18.60 1.40 11.92
C TRP A 133 19.11 2.61 12.68
N VAL A 134 19.04 2.52 14.01
CA VAL A 134 19.64 3.46 14.98
C VAL A 134 20.43 2.64 15.99
N ASP A 135 21.72 2.92 16.12
CA ASP A 135 22.66 2.12 16.91
C ASP A 135 23.51 2.98 17.85
N MET A 136 23.99 2.37 18.93
CA MET A 136 24.97 2.95 19.85
C MET A 136 26.34 2.35 19.57
N ARG A 137 27.28 3.17 19.12
CA ARG A 137 28.66 2.71 18.96
C ARG A 137 29.38 2.75 20.31
N GLY A 138 30.16 1.70 20.60
CA GLY A 138 31.05 1.71 21.76
C GLY A 138 32.02 2.88 21.72
N ASP A 139 32.68 3.09 20.57
CA ASP A 139 33.68 4.14 20.37
C ASP A 139 33.52 4.85 19.01
N ALA A 140 33.91 6.12 18.95
CA ALA A 140 34.12 6.91 17.75
C ALA A 140 35.48 7.64 17.86
N GLY A 141 36.47 7.14 17.13
CA GLY A 141 37.83 7.69 17.20
C GLY A 141 38.57 7.28 18.47
N ILE A 142 39.41 8.17 18.99
CA ILE A 142 40.28 7.89 20.14
C ILE A 142 39.80 8.54 21.44
N ALA A 143 38.98 9.59 21.33
CA ALA A 143 38.57 10.40 22.47
C ALA A 143 37.10 10.24 22.85
N VAL A 144 36.25 9.78 21.94
CA VAL A 144 34.80 9.73 22.12
C VAL A 144 34.34 8.28 22.22
N ARG A 145 33.57 8.00 23.27
CA ARG A 145 32.97 6.69 23.50
C ARG A 145 31.61 6.80 24.18
N THR A 146 30.75 5.83 23.95
CA THR A 146 29.49 5.69 24.69
C THR A 146 29.82 5.28 26.11
N ARG A 147 29.35 6.07 27.09
CA ARG A 147 29.55 5.78 28.49
C ARG A 147 28.48 6.36 29.41
N VAL A 148 28.28 5.67 30.53
CA VAL A 148 27.50 6.11 31.68
C VAL A 148 28.48 6.36 32.82
N ILE A 149 28.43 7.55 33.41
CA ILE A 149 29.31 7.94 34.52
C ILE A 149 28.52 7.93 35.82
N GLY A 150 29.05 7.20 36.81
CA GLY A 150 28.48 7.03 38.13
C GLY A 150 28.52 8.28 39.00
N GLY A 151 27.66 8.31 40.00
CA GLY A 151 27.48 9.43 40.92
C GLY A 151 28.51 9.53 42.04
N ASP A 152 29.00 8.40 42.56
CA ASP A 152 30.02 8.32 43.61
C ASP A 152 30.56 6.86 43.75
N PRO A 153 31.84 6.58 43.40
CA PRO A 153 32.80 7.50 42.80
C PRO A 153 32.43 7.86 41.35
N ILE A 154 33.01 8.94 40.83
CA ILE A 154 32.94 9.28 39.39
C ILE A 154 33.74 8.23 38.63
N MET A 155 33.07 7.14 38.26
CA MET A 155 33.63 6.02 37.51
C MET A 155 32.75 5.69 36.31
N ASP A 156 33.37 5.15 35.27
CA ASP A 156 32.66 4.57 34.15
C ASP A 156 31.93 3.31 34.62
N ILE A 157 30.60 3.29 34.48
CA ILE A 157 29.71 2.21 34.93
C ILE A 157 28.94 1.59 33.75
N THR A 158 29.45 1.78 32.54
CA THR A 158 28.82 1.33 31.29
C THR A 158 28.92 -0.18 31.16
N GLY A 159 27.77 -0.85 31.18
CA GLY A 159 27.60 -2.27 30.87
C GLY A 159 27.37 -2.50 29.38
N GLY A 160 26.47 -3.43 29.07
CA GLY A 160 26.12 -3.75 27.69
C GLY A 160 25.54 -2.56 26.93
N LEU A 161 25.67 -2.59 25.61
CA LEU A 161 24.88 -1.77 24.70
C LEU A 161 23.84 -2.70 24.05
N GLY A 162 22.58 -2.30 24.09
CA GLY A 162 21.48 -3.02 23.46
C GLY A 162 21.66 -3.11 21.94
N PRO A 163 20.94 -4.03 21.28
CA PRO A 163 20.97 -4.12 19.82
C PRO A 163 20.42 -2.84 19.19
N ALA A 164 20.79 -2.58 17.93
CA ALA A 164 20.25 -1.48 17.14
C ALA A 164 18.70 -1.51 17.12
N GLY A 165 18.10 -0.33 17.20
CA GLY A 165 16.68 -0.15 16.94
C GLY A 165 16.41 -0.14 15.44
N GLU A 166 15.46 -0.94 14.97
CA GLU A 166 15.07 -1.00 13.55
C GLU A 166 13.72 -0.34 13.32
N VAL A 167 13.62 0.42 12.22
CA VAL A 167 12.41 1.09 11.75
C VAL A 167 12.27 0.85 10.26
N LEU A 168 11.20 0.20 9.84
CA LEU A 168 10.84 0.08 8.43
C LEU A 168 10.20 1.39 7.95
N VAL A 169 10.90 2.12 7.09
CA VAL A 169 10.33 3.22 6.32
C VAL A 169 9.74 2.64 5.05
N VAL A 170 8.43 2.75 4.85
CA VAL A 170 7.78 2.31 3.61
C VAL A 170 7.63 3.48 2.65
N ASP A 171 7.78 3.21 1.35
CA ASP A 171 7.40 4.16 0.31
C ASP A 171 5.89 4.34 0.31
N ASP A 172 5.49 5.57 0.07
CA ASP A 172 4.15 6.06 0.29
C ASP A 172 3.37 6.12 -1.02
N CYS A 173 3.90 5.68 -2.16
CA CYS A 173 3.05 5.36 -3.31
C CYS A 173 3.62 4.35 -4.31
N LEU A 174 3.67 3.08 -3.93
CA LEU A 174 4.08 2.00 -4.86
C LEU A 174 2.95 1.63 -5.85
N PRO A 175 3.31 1.16 -7.06
CA PRO A 175 2.36 0.54 -7.98
C PRO A 175 1.70 -0.71 -7.36
N PRO A 176 0.47 -1.05 -7.77
CA PRO A 176 -0.11 -2.34 -7.41
C PRO A 176 0.56 -3.50 -8.15
N ASP A 177 0.53 -4.70 -7.57
CA ASP A 177 0.80 -5.91 -8.35
C ASP A 177 -0.49 -6.32 -9.06
N VAL A 178 -0.42 -6.47 -10.38
CA VAL A 178 -1.58 -6.72 -11.23
C VAL A 178 -1.25 -7.81 -12.23
N THR A 179 -2.09 -8.82 -12.27
CA THR A 179 -1.99 -9.91 -13.24
C THR A 179 -3.32 -10.14 -13.92
N ALA A 180 -3.30 -10.54 -15.19
CA ALA A 180 -4.49 -11.04 -15.86
C ALA A 180 -4.86 -12.41 -15.29
N GLU A 181 -6.13 -12.58 -14.95
CA GLU A 181 -6.67 -13.85 -14.46
C GLU A 181 -7.79 -14.28 -15.42
N GLY A 182 -7.44 -14.54 -16.68
CA GLY A 182 -8.40 -14.83 -17.74
C GLY A 182 -8.57 -13.71 -18.77
N SER A 183 -9.58 -13.90 -19.61
CA SER A 183 -10.05 -12.91 -20.59
C SER A 183 -10.79 -11.73 -19.96
N ARG A 184 -11.30 -11.89 -18.72
CA ARG A 184 -12.35 -11.04 -18.15
C ARG A 184 -12.00 -10.40 -16.80
N TYR A 185 -10.88 -10.80 -16.20
CA TYR A 185 -10.51 -10.39 -14.84
C TYR A 185 -9.06 -9.91 -14.77
N LEU A 186 -8.86 -8.86 -13.99
CA LEU A 186 -7.55 -8.43 -13.51
C LEU A 186 -7.48 -8.71 -12.01
N ARG A 187 -6.55 -9.56 -11.56
CA ARG A 187 -6.25 -9.76 -10.15
C ARG A 187 -5.35 -8.62 -9.68
N VAL A 188 -5.73 -7.96 -8.60
CA VAL A 188 -4.98 -6.84 -8.04
C VAL A 188 -4.59 -7.17 -6.60
N GLU A 189 -3.32 -6.96 -6.29
CA GLU A 189 -2.77 -7.04 -4.95
C GLU A 189 -2.24 -5.65 -4.54
N PRO A 190 -2.87 -5.01 -3.53
CA PRO A 190 -2.45 -3.72 -3.01
C PRO A 190 -0.99 -3.71 -2.57
N PRO A 191 -0.23 -2.63 -2.82
CA PRO A 191 1.10 -2.48 -2.24
C PRO A 191 1.01 -2.39 -0.71
N PRO A 192 2.02 -2.88 0.02
CA PRO A 192 2.05 -2.80 1.47
C PRO A 192 2.07 -1.35 1.94
N ARG A 193 1.00 -0.91 2.61
CA ARG A 193 0.89 0.44 3.17
C ARG A 193 -0.08 0.49 4.35
N LEU A 194 0.14 1.42 5.26
CA LEU A 194 -0.77 1.69 6.39
C LEU A 194 -1.89 2.68 6.04
N ALA A 195 -1.60 3.69 5.22
CA ALA A 195 -2.57 4.71 4.83
C ALA A 195 -3.54 4.21 3.75
N PRO A 196 -4.76 4.80 3.67
CA PRO A 196 -5.71 4.50 2.60
C PRO A 196 -5.19 4.82 1.21
N ILE A 197 -5.55 3.96 0.25
CA ILE A 197 -5.26 4.08 -1.17
C ILE A 197 -6.53 3.83 -2.00
N ALA A 198 -6.55 4.38 -3.20
CA ALA A 198 -7.51 4.04 -4.25
C ALA A 198 -6.74 3.50 -5.46
N PHE A 199 -7.42 2.82 -6.39
CA PHE A 199 -6.83 2.37 -7.64
C PHE A 199 -7.47 3.07 -8.82
N ARG A 200 -6.65 3.52 -9.76
CA ARG A 200 -7.08 4.15 -11.01
C ARG A 200 -6.63 3.27 -12.17
N ILE A 201 -7.55 3.00 -13.10
CA ILE A 201 -7.31 2.19 -14.29
C ILE A 201 -7.47 3.04 -15.55
N PHE A 202 -6.56 2.84 -16.47
CA PHE A 202 -6.59 3.37 -17.83
C PHE A 202 -6.59 2.22 -18.84
N GLY A 203 -7.35 2.37 -19.92
CA GLY A 203 -7.17 1.52 -21.09
C GLY A 203 -6.11 2.12 -22.01
N ASP A 204 -5.42 1.26 -22.78
CA ASP A 204 -4.48 1.71 -23.80
C ASP A 204 -5.12 2.75 -24.75
N ALA A 205 -4.48 3.91 -24.87
CA ALA A 205 -4.92 5.00 -25.71
C ALA A 205 -4.91 4.64 -27.21
N ALA A 206 -4.11 3.65 -27.63
CA ALA A 206 -4.06 3.16 -29.01
C ALA A 206 -5.20 2.18 -29.33
N ASP A 207 -5.85 1.58 -28.33
CA ASP A 207 -6.97 0.66 -28.53
C ASP A 207 -8.31 1.41 -28.42
N PRO A 208 -9.04 1.61 -29.53
CA PRO A 208 -10.32 2.32 -29.51
C PRO A 208 -11.39 1.63 -28.64
N ARG A 209 -11.22 0.34 -28.29
CA ARG A 209 -12.16 -0.40 -27.45
C ARG A 209 -12.09 0.01 -25.98
N VAL A 210 -10.94 0.51 -25.52
CA VAL A 210 -10.64 0.80 -24.10
C VAL A 210 -10.03 2.18 -23.84
N SER A 211 -9.61 2.92 -24.86
CA SER A 211 -8.97 4.25 -24.76
C SER A 211 -9.75 5.33 -23.98
N CYS A 212 -11.05 5.17 -23.80
CA CYS A 212 -11.92 6.05 -23.01
C CYS A 212 -11.92 5.72 -21.50
N ILE A 213 -11.34 4.59 -21.10
CA ILE A 213 -11.34 4.13 -19.73
C ILE A 213 -10.31 4.98 -18.97
N ALA A 214 -10.83 5.76 -18.04
CA ALA A 214 -10.10 6.46 -17.00
C ALA A 214 -11.02 6.49 -15.78
N ARG A 215 -10.91 5.49 -14.91
CA ARG A 215 -11.89 5.22 -13.83
C ARG A 215 -11.19 4.76 -12.56
N TYR A 216 -11.91 4.83 -11.46
CA TYR A 216 -11.49 4.33 -10.16
C TYR A 216 -12.17 3.02 -9.82
N VAL A 217 -11.39 2.10 -9.27
CA VAL A 217 -11.88 0.82 -8.78
C VAL A 217 -12.70 1.04 -7.52
N GLN A 218 -13.82 0.32 -7.42
CA GLN A 218 -14.71 0.29 -6.27
C GLN A 218 -14.52 -1.01 -5.47
N PRO A 219 -14.98 -1.09 -4.21
CA PRO A 219 -14.78 -2.26 -3.35
C PRO A 219 -15.31 -3.59 -3.91
N ASP A 220 -16.27 -3.54 -4.82
CA ASP A 220 -16.86 -4.71 -5.49
C ASP A 220 -16.14 -5.08 -6.81
N GLY A 221 -15.03 -4.41 -7.14
CA GLY A 221 -14.29 -4.62 -8.39
C GLY A 221 -14.84 -3.87 -9.60
N THR A 222 -15.95 -3.13 -9.45
CA THR A 222 -16.50 -2.30 -10.52
C THR A 222 -15.71 -0.99 -10.69
N LEU A 223 -15.97 -0.27 -11.78
CA LEU A 223 -15.31 0.99 -12.10
C LEU A 223 -16.27 2.17 -12.03
N ALA A 224 -15.87 3.25 -11.33
CA ALA A 224 -16.63 4.48 -11.22
C ALA A 224 -15.77 5.73 -11.44
N LEU A 225 -16.38 6.92 -11.38
CA LEU A 225 -15.71 8.20 -11.64
C LEU A 225 -14.98 8.78 -10.42
N LEU A 226 -15.36 8.36 -9.22
CA LEU A 226 -14.82 8.91 -7.97
C LEU A 226 -13.89 7.90 -7.30
N PRO A 227 -12.77 8.36 -6.71
CA PRO A 227 -11.87 7.49 -5.98
C PRO A 227 -12.54 6.93 -4.73
N PHE A 228 -12.25 5.66 -4.44
CA PHE A 228 -12.66 5.01 -3.21
C PHE A 228 -11.41 4.63 -2.41
N PHE A 229 -11.16 5.33 -1.30
CA PHE A 229 -9.95 5.12 -0.49
C PHE A 229 -10.21 4.08 0.61
N GLN A 230 -9.40 3.04 0.66
CA GLN A 230 -9.36 2.04 1.74
C GLN A 230 -7.92 1.66 2.06
N THR A 231 -7.67 1.18 3.27
CA THR A 231 -6.36 0.59 3.60
C THR A 231 -6.11 -0.67 2.75
N PRO A 232 -4.84 -0.99 2.40
CA PRO A 232 -4.50 -2.24 1.72
C PRO A 232 -5.10 -3.50 2.36
N ALA A 233 -5.16 -3.54 3.70
CA ALA A 233 -5.76 -4.65 4.44
C ALA A 233 -7.28 -4.77 4.23
N GLN A 234 -7.99 -3.66 4.03
CA GLN A 234 -9.43 -3.65 3.72
C GLN A 234 -9.69 -4.06 2.27
N TRP A 235 -8.82 -3.62 1.34
CA TRP A 235 -8.87 -4.06 -0.05
C TRP A 235 -8.63 -5.57 -0.17
N GLY A 236 -7.60 -6.09 0.52
CA GLY A 236 -7.14 -7.47 0.31
C GLY A 236 -6.76 -7.72 -1.15
N THR A 237 -6.70 -8.99 -1.56
CA THR A 237 -6.69 -9.32 -2.99
C THR A 237 -8.10 -9.18 -3.54
N PHE A 238 -8.26 -8.38 -4.59
CA PHE A 238 -9.55 -8.21 -5.28
C PHE A 238 -9.38 -8.39 -6.79
N ARG A 239 -10.51 -8.34 -7.50
CA ARG A 239 -10.53 -8.47 -8.97
C ARG A 239 -11.28 -7.31 -9.58
N ILE A 240 -10.79 -6.83 -10.72
CA ILE A 240 -11.50 -5.89 -11.56
C ILE A 240 -12.15 -6.69 -12.68
N ALA A 241 -13.45 -6.45 -12.90
CA ALA A 241 -14.23 -7.19 -13.88
C ALA A 241 -15.34 -6.32 -14.49
N GLY A 242 -16.15 -6.93 -15.36
CA GLY A 242 -17.28 -6.28 -16.02
C GLY A 242 -16.93 -5.68 -17.38
N ARG A 243 -17.90 -4.97 -17.97
CA ARG A 243 -17.82 -4.46 -19.35
C ARG A 243 -16.53 -3.68 -19.69
N PRO A 244 -15.95 -2.86 -18.79
CA PRO A 244 -14.73 -2.12 -19.11
C PRO A 244 -13.50 -3.00 -19.35
N VAL A 245 -13.43 -4.18 -18.74
CA VAL A 245 -12.31 -5.11 -18.93
C VAL A 245 -12.59 -5.90 -20.21
N VAL A 246 -12.17 -5.44 -21.39
CA VAL A 246 -12.27 -6.10 -22.70
C VAL A 246 -11.15 -7.14 -22.90
N PRO A 247 -11.40 -8.33 -23.50
CA PRO A 247 -10.37 -9.34 -23.73
C PRO A 247 -9.31 -8.91 -24.77
N GLY A 248 -8.07 -9.33 -24.56
CA GLY A 248 -6.92 -9.00 -25.39
C GLY A 248 -6.60 -7.51 -25.45
N ALA A 249 -7.05 -6.75 -24.45
CA ALA A 249 -6.74 -5.33 -24.31
C ALA A 249 -5.72 -5.12 -23.17
N GLU A 250 -4.97 -4.02 -23.29
CA GLU A 250 -3.96 -3.57 -22.34
C GLU A 250 -4.50 -2.44 -21.45
N TYR A 251 -4.09 -2.46 -20.18
CA TYR A 251 -4.47 -1.50 -19.17
C TYR A 251 -3.27 -1.07 -18.34
N ASP A 252 -3.28 0.18 -17.91
CA ASP A 252 -2.39 0.70 -16.88
C ASP A 252 -3.15 0.88 -15.57
N LEU A 253 -2.61 0.33 -14.49
CA LEU A 253 -3.14 0.50 -13.14
C LEU A 253 -2.19 1.30 -12.26
N GLU A 254 -2.70 2.36 -11.64
CA GLU A 254 -1.97 3.20 -10.70
C GLU A 254 -2.59 3.10 -9.31
N THR A 255 -1.75 3.17 -8.28
CA THR A 255 -2.19 3.45 -6.91
C THR A 255 -2.32 4.96 -6.74
N VAL A 256 -3.48 5.42 -6.25
CA VAL A 256 -3.68 6.79 -5.80
C VAL A 256 -3.59 6.82 -4.28
N CYS A 257 -2.61 7.55 -3.81
CA CYS A 257 -2.15 7.59 -2.44
C CYS A 257 -2.62 8.87 -1.78
N GLN A 258 -3.30 8.77 -0.64
CA GLN A 258 -3.67 9.95 0.14
C GLN A 258 -2.66 10.16 1.27
N ASP A 259 -2.01 11.32 1.27
CA ASP A 259 -1.06 11.72 2.30
C ASP A 259 -1.76 12.29 3.53
N ALA A 260 -1.02 12.44 4.63
CA ALA A 260 -1.57 12.87 5.91
C ALA A 260 -2.16 14.30 5.87
N ASP A 261 -1.71 15.14 4.94
CA ASP A 261 -2.24 16.48 4.69
C ASP A 261 -3.47 16.50 3.76
N GLY A 262 -3.90 15.33 3.29
CA GLY A 262 -5.01 15.15 2.37
C GLY A 262 -4.65 15.33 0.90
N SER A 263 -3.40 15.67 0.57
CA SER A 263 -2.92 15.68 -0.81
C SER A 263 -2.89 14.26 -1.38
N THR A 264 -2.96 14.16 -2.71
CA THR A 264 -2.91 12.87 -3.40
C THR A 264 -1.69 12.78 -4.31
N ARG A 265 -1.02 11.63 -4.27
CA ARG A 265 0.02 11.25 -5.23
C ARG A 265 -0.42 10.01 -6.00
N THR A 266 0.17 9.79 -7.16
CA THR A 266 -0.01 8.61 -7.98
C THR A 266 1.31 7.86 -8.09
N SER A 267 1.26 6.54 -8.02
CA SER A 267 2.41 5.69 -8.32
C SER A 267 2.71 5.72 -9.83
N ASP A 268 3.84 5.14 -10.22
CA ASP A 268 4.00 4.65 -11.59
C ASP A 268 2.91 3.61 -11.92
N PRO A 269 2.53 3.43 -13.20
CA PRO A 269 1.54 2.43 -13.57
C PRO A 269 2.13 1.02 -13.64
N THR A 270 1.31 0.02 -13.34
CA THR A 270 1.53 -1.39 -13.70
C THR A 270 0.70 -1.70 -14.95
N THR A 271 1.39 -2.05 -16.04
CA THR A 271 0.75 -2.44 -17.30
C THR A 271 0.39 -3.92 -17.29
N VAL A 272 -0.82 -4.25 -17.72
CA VAL A 272 -1.33 -5.63 -17.80
C VAL A 272 -2.17 -5.82 -19.06
N SER A 273 -2.01 -6.97 -19.72
CA SER A 273 -2.86 -7.36 -20.85
C SER A 273 -3.75 -8.54 -20.44
N THR A 274 -5.06 -8.38 -20.65
CA THR A 274 -6.01 -9.50 -20.53
C THR A 274 -5.76 -10.55 -21.62
N TRP A 275 -6.17 -11.79 -21.37
CA TRP A 275 -6.03 -12.86 -22.36
C TRP A 275 -7.00 -12.66 -23.54
N ALA A 276 -6.68 -13.30 -24.68
CA ALA A 276 -7.53 -13.27 -25.86
C ALA A 276 -8.90 -13.89 -25.55
N TRP A 277 -9.96 -13.44 -26.23
CA TRP A 277 -11.31 -13.97 -26.00
C TRP A 277 -11.37 -15.49 -26.18
N GLY A 278 -11.77 -16.20 -25.11
CA GLY A 278 -11.88 -17.66 -25.08
C GLY A 278 -10.58 -18.38 -24.68
N ASP A 279 -9.45 -17.67 -24.57
CA ASP A 279 -8.21 -18.21 -24.01
C ASP A 279 -8.36 -18.31 -22.48
N THR A 280 -8.17 -19.52 -21.96
CA THR A 280 -8.35 -19.91 -20.55
C THR A 280 -7.06 -20.36 -19.88
N ASN A 281 -5.94 -20.32 -20.59
CA ASN A 281 -4.64 -20.74 -20.08
C ASN A 281 -3.55 -19.68 -20.24
N GLY A 282 -3.83 -18.60 -20.97
CA GLY A 282 -2.94 -17.47 -21.20
C GLY A 282 -1.77 -17.79 -22.14
N ASP A 283 -1.85 -18.85 -22.94
CA ASP A 283 -0.81 -19.23 -23.89
C ASP A 283 -0.90 -18.49 -25.24
N GLY A 284 -1.98 -17.71 -25.44
CA GLY A 284 -2.23 -16.91 -26.63
C GLY A 284 -2.77 -17.71 -27.81
N LEU A 285 -3.09 -18.99 -27.62
CA LEU A 285 -3.75 -19.84 -28.60
C LEU A 285 -5.16 -20.16 -28.13
N LEU A 286 -6.09 -20.18 -29.08
CA LEU A 286 -7.45 -20.63 -28.82
C LEU A 286 -7.62 -22.05 -29.35
N ALA A 287 -7.70 -23.03 -28.45
CA ALA A 287 -7.66 -24.45 -28.76
C ALA A 287 -8.73 -25.26 -28.02
N ILE A 288 -8.85 -26.55 -28.37
CA ILE A 288 -9.81 -27.46 -27.71
C ILE A 288 -9.48 -27.67 -26.22
N ASP A 289 -8.23 -27.45 -25.84
CA ASP A 289 -7.79 -27.52 -24.45
C ASP A 289 -8.46 -26.43 -23.60
N ASP A 290 -8.74 -25.25 -24.16
CA ASP A 290 -9.50 -24.19 -23.48
C ASP A 290 -10.92 -24.63 -23.14
N LEU A 291 -11.59 -25.22 -24.13
CA LEU A 291 -12.95 -25.73 -23.92
C LEU A 291 -12.95 -26.86 -22.88
N THR A 292 -11.96 -27.74 -22.93
CA THR A 292 -11.84 -28.86 -21.98
C THR A 292 -11.66 -28.34 -20.54
N ARG A 293 -10.89 -27.26 -20.35
CA ARG A 293 -10.73 -26.62 -19.03
C ARG A 293 -12.03 -26.06 -18.48
N VAL A 294 -12.84 -25.40 -19.32
CA VAL A 294 -14.16 -24.91 -18.87
C VAL A 294 -15.09 -26.07 -18.54
N ILE A 295 -15.11 -27.15 -19.34
CA ILE A 295 -15.88 -28.37 -19.03
C ILE A 295 -15.45 -28.94 -17.67
N ASP A 296 -14.16 -29.17 -17.47
CA ASP A 296 -13.65 -29.69 -16.20
C ASP A 296 -13.99 -28.74 -15.03
N GLY A 297 -13.89 -27.42 -15.23
CA GLY A 297 -14.27 -26.40 -14.26
C GLY A 297 -15.75 -26.45 -13.87
N THR A 298 -16.67 -26.62 -14.83
CA THR A 298 -18.11 -26.79 -14.55
C THR A 298 -18.42 -28.06 -13.75
N GLU A 299 -17.55 -29.08 -13.84
CA GLU A 299 -17.63 -30.31 -13.04
C GLU A 299 -16.88 -30.21 -11.69
N GLY A 300 -16.30 -29.05 -11.37
CA GLY A 300 -15.52 -28.82 -10.16
C GLY A 300 -14.12 -29.44 -10.19
N ARG A 301 -13.62 -29.80 -11.37
CA ARG A 301 -12.28 -30.36 -11.59
C ARG A 301 -11.37 -29.24 -12.11
N PHE A 302 -10.38 -28.84 -11.31
CA PHE A 302 -9.44 -27.78 -11.68
C PHE A 302 -8.01 -28.33 -11.76
N ASP A 303 -7.31 -27.99 -12.83
CA ASP A 303 -5.86 -28.18 -12.90
C ASP A 303 -5.15 -27.34 -11.82
N PRO A 304 -3.97 -27.78 -11.33
CA PRO A 304 -3.20 -26.99 -10.38
C PRO A 304 -2.90 -25.58 -10.90
N GLY A 305 -3.34 -24.56 -10.16
CA GLY A 305 -3.16 -23.14 -10.52
C GLY A 305 -4.25 -22.56 -11.41
N VAL A 306 -5.22 -23.38 -11.88
CA VAL A 306 -6.40 -22.88 -12.58
C VAL A 306 -7.46 -22.42 -11.59
N THR A 307 -8.02 -21.23 -11.80
CA THR A 307 -9.06 -20.66 -10.94
C THR A 307 -10.38 -20.51 -11.70
N VAL A 308 -11.48 -20.40 -10.96
CA VAL A 308 -12.81 -20.12 -11.56
C VAL A 308 -12.79 -18.85 -12.43
N TRP A 309 -12.01 -17.85 -12.04
CA TRP A 309 -11.95 -16.55 -12.70
C TRP A 309 -11.26 -16.61 -14.07
N GLN A 310 -10.32 -17.54 -14.25
CA GLN A 310 -9.69 -17.77 -15.55
C GLN A 310 -10.66 -18.43 -16.55
N LEU A 311 -11.66 -19.14 -16.05
CA LEU A 311 -12.61 -19.94 -16.84
C LEU A 311 -13.97 -19.25 -17.02
N ASP A 312 -14.29 -18.27 -16.18
CA ASP A 312 -15.52 -17.47 -16.28
C ASP A 312 -15.39 -16.49 -17.43
N LEU A 313 -16.12 -16.83 -18.49
CA LEU A 313 -16.16 -16.14 -19.75
C LEU A 313 -17.54 -15.56 -20.00
N MET A 314 -18.42 -15.51 -18.99
CA MET A 314 -19.75 -14.96 -19.16
C MET A 314 -19.65 -13.54 -19.75
N PRO A 315 -20.26 -13.30 -20.92
CA PRO A 315 -20.05 -12.04 -21.61
C PRO A 315 -20.57 -10.85 -20.81
N CYS A 316 -19.83 -9.75 -20.88
CA CYS A 316 -20.18 -8.40 -20.42
C CYS A 316 -20.22 -8.22 -18.89
N ARG A 317 -20.68 -9.24 -18.16
CA ARG A 317 -20.81 -9.27 -16.70
C ARG A 317 -20.44 -10.67 -16.22
N PRO A 318 -19.14 -10.96 -16.10
CA PRO A 318 -18.71 -12.23 -15.53
C PRO A 318 -19.20 -12.30 -14.07
N ASP A 319 -19.70 -13.46 -13.67
CA ASP A 319 -20.50 -13.63 -12.44
C ASP A 319 -19.86 -14.56 -11.40
N GLY A 320 -18.69 -15.12 -11.72
CA GLY A 320 -17.94 -16.04 -10.89
C GLY A 320 -18.55 -17.45 -10.84
N VAL A 321 -19.45 -17.78 -11.76
CA VAL A 321 -20.09 -19.10 -11.88
C VAL A 321 -19.68 -19.71 -13.22
N LEU A 322 -19.32 -20.99 -13.21
CA LEU A 322 -19.07 -21.73 -14.45
C LEU A 322 -20.33 -22.50 -14.83
N ASP A 323 -20.92 -22.14 -15.96
CA ASP A 323 -22.11 -22.78 -16.49
C ASP A 323 -22.10 -22.94 -18.03
N GLN A 324 -23.27 -23.20 -18.61
CA GLN A 324 -23.41 -23.40 -20.06
C GLN A 324 -23.06 -22.14 -20.88
N ALA A 325 -23.20 -20.95 -20.29
CA ALA A 325 -22.85 -19.69 -20.95
C ALA A 325 -21.34 -19.60 -21.19
N ASP A 326 -20.51 -20.01 -20.23
CA ASP A 326 -19.05 -20.04 -20.39
C ASP A 326 -18.61 -21.04 -21.46
N LEU A 327 -19.23 -22.23 -21.48
CA LEU A 327 -18.99 -23.24 -22.51
C LEU A 327 -19.32 -22.72 -23.90
N ASN A 328 -20.47 -22.06 -24.04
CA ASN A 328 -20.88 -21.44 -25.30
C ASN A 328 -19.92 -20.31 -25.69
N ALA A 329 -19.43 -19.52 -24.74
CA ALA A 329 -18.49 -18.42 -24.99
C ALA A 329 -17.15 -18.93 -25.56
N VAL A 330 -16.57 -20.00 -25.01
CA VAL A 330 -15.36 -20.62 -25.60
C VAL A 330 -15.66 -21.22 -26.98
N GLY A 331 -16.81 -21.90 -27.12
CA GLY A 331 -17.22 -22.47 -28.40
C GLY A 331 -17.36 -21.42 -29.50
N ASP A 332 -18.00 -20.29 -29.18
CA ASP A 332 -18.13 -19.13 -30.06
C ASP A 332 -16.77 -18.56 -30.43
N ALA A 333 -15.89 -18.37 -29.43
CA ALA A 333 -14.53 -17.90 -29.68
C ALA A 333 -13.77 -18.84 -30.64
N LEU A 334 -13.82 -20.16 -30.43
CA LEU A 334 -13.17 -21.17 -31.28
C LEU A 334 -13.68 -21.14 -32.72
N LEU A 335 -14.96 -20.77 -32.91
CA LEU A 335 -15.58 -20.56 -34.22
C LEU A 335 -15.22 -19.19 -34.85
N GLY A 336 -14.39 -18.39 -34.17
CA GLY A 336 -13.98 -17.06 -34.61
C GLY A 336 -15.06 -15.99 -34.39
N VAL A 337 -16.07 -16.27 -33.56
CA VAL A 337 -17.06 -15.26 -33.18
C VAL A 337 -16.37 -14.24 -32.28
N PRO A 338 -16.42 -12.93 -32.63
CA PRO A 338 -15.79 -11.90 -31.81
C PRO A 338 -16.46 -11.78 -30.45
N TYR A 339 -15.74 -11.21 -29.48
CA TYR A 339 -16.29 -10.89 -28.17
C TYR A 339 -17.62 -10.12 -28.30
N PRO A 340 -18.74 -10.64 -27.78
CA PRO A 340 -20.08 -10.19 -28.18
C PRO A 340 -20.52 -8.89 -27.50
N CYS A 341 -19.74 -8.38 -26.54
CA CYS A 341 -20.10 -7.16 -25.84
C CYS A 341 -19.59 -5.93 -26.56
N ARG A 342 -20.41 -4.89 -26.53
CA ARG A 342 -20.04 -3.57 -27.02
C ARG A 342 -18.78 -3.08 -26.32
N SER A 343 -17.95 -2.38 -27.09
CA SER A 343 -16.74 -1.76 -26.55
C SER A 343 -17.07 -0.89 -25.34
N ALA A 344 -16.12 -0.78 -24.42
CA ALA A 344 -16.27 0.07 -23.24
C ALA A 344 -16.44 1.56 -23.62
N CYS A 345 -15.94 1.91 -24.81
CA CYS A 345 -15.88 3.27 -25.33
C CYS A 345 -16.96 3.64 -26.33
N GLU A 346 -17.73 2.66 -26.80
CA GLU A 346 -19.00 3.00 -27.42
C GLU A 346 -19.86 3.72 -26.39
N PRO A 347 -20.42 4.91 -26.73
CA PRO A 347 -21.37 5.58 -25.86
C PRO A 347 -22.40 4.55 -25.42
N GLY A 348 -22.49 4.35 -24.10
CA GLY A 348 -23.49 3.48 -23.54
C GLY A 348 -24.86 3.95 -23.98
N PHE A 349 -25.85 3.05 -23.90
CA PHE A 349 -27.23 3.44 -24.09
C PHE A 349 -27.60 4.56 -23.11
N ASP A 350 -27.64 5.77 -23.62
CA ASP A 350 -27.87 6.98 -22.83
C ASP A 350 -29.30 7.49 -23.01
N LEU A 351 -29.58 8.66 -22.45
CA LEU A 351 -30.90 9.28 -22.61
C LEU A 351 -31.22 9.60 -24.07
N ASP A 352 -30.20 9.87 -24.89
CA ASP A 352 -30.39 10.14 -26.31
C ASP A 352 -30.64 8.85 -27.09
N ASP A 353 -30.05 7.72 -26.72
CA ASP A 353 -30.44 6.41 -27.23
C ASP A 353 -31.85 6.02 -26.80
N TYR A 354 -32.25 6.32 -25.56
CA TYR A 354 -33.63 6.12 -25.12
C TYR A 354 -34.61 6.99 -25.91
N ARG A 355 -34.25 8.26 -26.20
CA ARG A 355 -35.05 9.15 -27.06
C ARG A 355 -35.12 8.65 -28.50
N ARG A 356 -34.01 8.12 -29.04
CA ARG A 356 -33.97 7.49 -30.37
C ARG A 356 -34.84 6.24 -30.42
N LEU A 357 -34.72 5.35 -29.44
CA LEU A 357 -35.57 4.18 -29.28
C LEU A 357 -37.05 4.58 -29.23
N GLN A 358 -37.41 5.59 -28.43
CA GLN A 358 -38.78 6.11 -28.38
C GLN A 358 -39.27 6.63 -29.73
N SER A 359 -38.41 7.31 -30.49
CA SER A 359 -38.75 7.80 -31.84
C SER A 359 -38.90 6.67 -32.87
N CYS A 360 -38.34 5.50 -32.57
CA CYS A 360 -38.41 4.30 -33.40
C CYS A 360 -39.58 3.39 -33.06
N LEU A 361 -40.32 3.64 -31.96
CA LEU A 361 -41.43 2.78 -31.55
C LEU A 361 -42.52 2.72 -32.62
N THR A 362 -42.85 1.49 -32.98
CA THR A 362 -43.88 1.15 -33.95
C THR A 362 -45.03 0.42 -33.30
N GLY A 363 -46.24 0.68 -33.81
CA GLY A 363 -47.39 -0.17 -33.51
C GLY A 363 -47.25 -1.54 -34.19
N PRO A 364 -48.06 -2.54 -33.79
CA PRO A 364 -47.94 -3.95 -34.20
C PRO A 364 -48.09 -4.25 -35.71
N ALA A 365 -48.30 -3.23 -36.54
CA ALA A 365 -48.50 -3.35 -37.99
C ALA A 365 -47.73 -2.28 -38.80
N VAL A 366 -46.85 -1.50 -38.19
CA VAL A 366 -46.10 -0.43 -38.85
C VAL A 366 -44.63 -0.82 -38.87
N LEU A 367 -44.00 -0.80 -40.05
CA LEU A 367 -42.56 -1.00 -40.14
C LEU A 367 -41.84 0.24 -39.56
N PRO A 368 -40.74 0.05 -38.83
CA PRO A 368 -40.01 1.17 -38.24
C PRO A 368 -39.49 2.15 -39.29
N PRO A 369 -39.44 3.46 -38.99
CA PRO A 369 -38.85 4.44 -39.87
C PRO A 369 -37.42 4.02 -40.27
N GLY A 370 -36.98 4.39 -41.47
CA GLY A 370 -35.62 4.09 -41.92
C GLY A 370 -34.57 4.60 -40.92
N GLY A 371 -33.63 3.74 -40.53
CA GLY A 371 -32.61 4.02 -39.51
C GLY A 371 -32.89 3.43 -38.12
N CYS A 372 -34.05 2.81 -37.91
CA CYS A 372 -34.45 2.24 -36.61
C CYS A 372 -34.15 0.75 -36.44
N SER A 373 -33.62 0.06 -37.46
CA SER A 373 -33.34 -1.38 -37.41
C SER A 373 -32.30 -1.77 -36.34
N GLY A 374 -31.46 -0.83 -35.88
CA GLY A 374 -30.52 -1.05 -34.78
C GLY A 374 -31.15 -1.08 -33.38
N PHE A 375 -32.46 -0.83 -33.28
CA PHE A 375 -33.23 -0.82 -32.04
C PHE A 375 -34.22 -1.99 -31.92
N ASP A 376 -34.21 -2.91 -32.88
CA ASP A 376 -34.94 -4.18 -32.83
C ASP A 376 -34.08 -5.19 -32.06
N PHE A 377 -34.32 -5.31 -30.76
CA PHE A 377 -33.52 -6.12 -29.86
C PHE A 377 -33.98 -7.58 -29.83
N ASN A 378 -35.19 -7.91 -30.27
CA ASN A 378 -35.69 -9.29 -30.31
C ASN A 378 -35.63 -9.93 -31.72
N ALA A 379 -35.19 -9.16 -32.72
CA ALA A 379 -35.05 -9.54 -34.12
C ALA A 379 -36.37 -9.95 -34.80
N ASP A 380 -37.50 -9.38 -34.38
CA ASP A 380 -38.82 -9.65 -34.97
C ASP A 380 -39.21 -8.68 -36.10
N LEU A 381 -38.25 -7.83 -36.52
CA LEU A 381 -38.34 -6.78 -37.53
C LEU A 381 -39.21 -5.60 -37.11
N ARG A 382 -39.45 -5.44 -35.80
CA ARG A 382 -40.21 -4.33 -35.22
C ARG A 382 -39.37 -3.69 -34.11
N VAL A 383 -39.76 -2.47 -33.78
CA VAL A 383 -39.25 -1.79 -32.59
C VAL A 383 -40.47 -1.48 -31.75
N ASP A 384 -40.71 -2.24 -30.69
CA ASP A 384 -41.92 -2.16 -29.88
C ASP A 384 -41.64 -2.20 -28.36
N LEU A 385 -42.69 -2.39 -27.55
CA LEU A 385 -42.55 -2.39 -26.10
C LEU A 385 -41.71 -3.56 -25.56
N GLN A 386 -41.56 -4.65 -26.32
CA GLN A 386 -40.68 -5.75 -25.97
C GLN A 386 -39.22 -5.34 -26.12
N ASP A 387 -38.89 -4.56 -27.15
CA ASP A 387 -37.57 -3.96 -27.34
C ASP A 387 -37.26 -2.96 -26.24
N VAL A 388 -38.24 -2.13 -25.85
CA VAL A 388 -38.10 -1.22 -24.69
C VAL A 388 -37.90 -1.99 -23.40
N ALA A 389 -38.66 -3.06 -23.17
CA ALA A 389 -38.49 -3.88 -21.97
C ALA A 389 -37.12 -4.57 -21.95
N ARG A 390 -36.63 -5.03 -23.11
CA ARG A 390 -35.29 -5.62 -23.25
C ARG A 390 -34.20 -4.58 -23.01
N PHE A 391 -34.33 -3.40 -23.62
CA PHE A 391 -33.45 -2.25 -23.40
C PHE A 391 -33.43 -1.84 -21.91
N GLN A 392 -34.58 -1.80 -21.25
CA GLN A 392 -34.68 -1.45 -19.84
C GLN A 392 -34.04 -2.50 -18.92
N ARG A 393 -34.15 -3.80 -19.22
CA ARG A 393 -33.44 -4.85 -18.48
C ARG A 393 -31.93 -4.69 -18.58
N GLU A 394 -31.43 -4.47 -19.79
CA GLU A 394 -29.99 -4.26 -20.00
C GLU A 394 -29.46 -2.96 -19.37
N PHE A 395 -30.27 -1.90 -19.34
CA PHE A 395 -29.92 -0.62 -18.70
C PHE A 395 -30.03 -0.64 -17.18
N ALA A 396 -31.10 -1.23 -16.62
CA ALA A 396 -31.30 -1.31 -15.18
C ALA A 396 -30.37 -2.34 -14.51
N GLY A 397 -29.71 -3.18 -15.32
CA GLY A 397 -28.91 -4.28 -14.83
C GLY A 397 -29.72 -5.31 -14.05
N LEU A 398 -30.99 -5.49 -14.43
CA LEU A 398 -31.96 -6.39 -13.81
C LEU A 398 -32.14 -7.69 -14.60
#